data_AF-A0A497P0R2-F1
#
_entry.id   AF-A0A497P0R2-F1
#
_cell.length_a   1.000
_cell.length_b   1.000
_cell.length_c   1.000
_cell.angle_alpha   90.00
_cell.angle_beta   90.00
_cell.angle_gamma   90.00
#
_symmetry.space_group_name_H-M   'P 1'
#
loop_
_entity.id
_entity.type
_entity.pdbx_description
1 polymer ?
#
loop_
_entity_poly.entity_id
_entity_poly.type
_entity_poly.pdbx_seq_one_letter_code
_entity_poly.pdbx_strand_id
1 'polypeptide(L)'
;MRCIVSYLKTLIRITNDQNCSTDMVPTSRKKNNRRSSGRRKKSDKTEKAKSKSKTQPKVGPLIDDIEEIIDISSEEDTPVPVPTTKKIIKKKAIPPRATSARSKSAAPQRKGNGKEKGEGKEKSEDVEKESKVRSPRRKVTIETHLEKYDNLLELLNDNIEHLRKNKEPGSRVFTTIRKAVRELHKEVPKIANSRRKSIGNNQNKVSGFVLQCQLTPELTDFLQIDRDTTLCRKDVTNAICVYAHLKENETRPHMLRWDYLNPGGKRNLQNPNERMAIVPDSKLAKLLRYNKYKKDVKAGIVTKNVADKKTRVTTTVTVTEPTLYYWVIQKLLSVHYVATLKSKVEPISAEEEQE
;
A
#
# COMPACT_ATOMS: atom_id res chain seq x y z
N MET A 1 -22.70 28.95 -49.77
CA MET A 1 -22.24 28.39 -48.47
C MET A 1 -21.38 27.12 -48.55
N ARG A 2 -21.41 26.30 -49.63
CA ARG A 2 -20.57 25.09 -49.72
C ARG A 2 -19.07 25.33 -49.98
N CYS A 3 -18.68 26.51 -50.50
CA CYS A 3 -17.27 26.83 -50.75
C CYS A 3 -16.47 27.26 -49.49
N ILE A 4 -17.13 27.81 -48.47
CA ILE A 4 -16.46 28.28 -47.24
C ILE A 4 -16.07 27.10 -46.33
N VAL A 5 -16.84 26.00 -46.35
CA VAL A 5 -16.56 24.78 -45.57
C VAL A 5 -15.37 24.00 -46.15
N SER A 6 -15.11 24.12 -47.46
CA SER A 6 -13.94 23.50 -48.09
C SER A 6 -12.64 24.22 -47.72
N TYR A 7 -12.64 25.55 -47.71
CA TYR A 7 -11.46 26.35 -47.38
C TYR A 7 -11.02 26.19 -45.90
N LEU A 8 -11.98 26.05 -44.97
CA LEU A 8 -11.68 25.80 -43.55
C LEU A 8 -11.16 24.39 -43.26
N LYS A 9 -11.53 23.37 -44.05
CA LYS A 9 -10.95 22.01 -43.94
C LYS A 9 -9.52 21.94 -44.48
N THR A 10 -9.17 22.77 -45.46
CA THR A 10 -7.81 22.82 -46.02
C THR A 10 -6.85 23.61 -45.13
N LEU A 11 -7.31 24.71 -44.51
CA LEU A 11 -6.48 25.50 -43.57
C LEU A 11 -6.13 24.74 -42.28
N ILE A 12 -6.99 23.84 -41.80
CA ILE A 12 -6.69 22.97 -40.64
C ILE A 12 -5.64 21.88 -40.97
N ARG A 13 -5.42 21.55 -42.25
CA ARG A 13 -4.37 20.61 -42.66
C ARG A 13 -3.00 21.27 -42.82
N ILE A 14 -2.94 22.55 -43.18
CA ILE A 14 -1.67 23.23 -43.50
C ILE A 14 -0.92 23.68 -42.23
N THR A 15 -1.60 23.90 -41.10
CA THR A 15 -0.93 24.28 -39.84
C THR A 15 -0.31 23.13 -39.05
N ASN A 16 -0.28 21.91 -39.60
CA ASN A 16 0.33 20.74 -38.95
C ASN A 16 1.69 20.32 -39.53
N ASP A 17 2.20 20.97 -40.59
CA ASP A 17 3.38 20.50 -41.32
C ASP A 17 4.56 21.48 -41.41
N GLN A 18 4.60 22.54 -40.59
CA GLN A 18 5.82 23.35 -40.43
C GLN A 18 6.16 23.59 -38.97
N ASN A 19 6.93 22.66 -38.38
CA ASN A 19 8.23 23.05 -37.87
C ASN A 19 9.18 21.84 -37.74
N CYS A 20 10.31 22.02 -38.40
CA CYS A 20 11.39 21.08 -38.64
C CYS A 20 12.17 20.69 -37.37
N SER A 21 12.75 19.49 -37.49
CA SER A 21 14.12 19.16 -37.14
C SER A 21 14.52 19.20 -35.66
N THR A 22 14.65 18.01 -35.09
CA THR A 22 15.87 17.61 -34.37
C THR A 22 15.88 16.09 -34.24
N ASP A 23 16.94 15.48 -34.76
CA ASP A 23 17.25 14.06 -34.68
C ASP A 23 17.22 13.56 -33.22
N MET A 24 16.36 12.58 -32.94
CA MET A 24 16.42 11.82 -31.70
C MET A 24 16.12 10.34 -31.99
N VAL A 25 17.20 9.56 -31.88
CA VAL A 25 17.27 8.10 -31.92
C VAL A 25 16.20 7.45 -31.01
N PRO A 26 15.52 6.37 -31.45
CA PRO A 26 14.53 5.69 -30.63
C PRO A 26 15.18 4.81 -29.57
N THR A 27 15.40 5.35 -28.36
CA THR A 27 15.79 4.54 -27.19
C THR A 27 14.61 3.73 -26.68
N SER A 28 14.78 2.42 -26.70
CA SER A 28 13.87 1.40 -26.17
C SER A 28 13.60 1.58 -24.67
N ARG A 29 12.31 1.60 -24.29
CA ARG A 29 11.84 1.62 -22.89
C ARG A 29 12.21 0.31 -22.18
N LYS A 30 13.37 0.28 -21.53
CA LYS A 30 13.72 -0.76 -20.55
C LYS A 30 13.14 -0.37 -19.18
N LYS A 31 12.18 -1.15 -18.67
CA LYS A 31 11.67 -1.04 -17.30
C LYS A 31 12.76 -1.50 -16.33
N ASN A 32 13.44 -0.57 -15.67
CA ASN A 32 14.37 -0.90 -14.59
C ASN A 32 13.66 -0.92 -13.24
N ASN A 33 13.44 -2.14 -12.75
CA ASN A 33 13.30 -2.46 -11.33
C ASN A 33 14.56 -1.99 -10.58
N ARG A 34 14.44 -0.96 -9.74
CA ARG A 34 15.46 -0.64 -8.75
C ARG A 34 15.32 -1.63 -7.58
N ARG A 35 16.01 -2.76 -7.68
CA ARG A 35 16.50 -3.53 -6.53
C ARG A 35 17.76 -2.84 -6.03
N SER A 36 17.72 -2.31 -4.81
CA SER A 36 18.89 -1.86 -4.07
C SER A 36 19.73 -3.09 -3.66
N SER A 37 20.78 -3.38 -4.42
CA SER A 37 21.83 -4.29 -3.99
C SER A 37 22.93 -3.47 -3.34
N GLY A 38 22.97 -3.50 -2.00
CA GLY A 38 24.12 -3.06 -1.22
C GLY A 38 25.30 -3.97 -1.53
N ARG A 39 26.29 -3.42 -2.23
CA ARG A 39 27.57 -4.04 -2.59
C ARG A 39 28.41 -4.15 -1.31
N ARG A 40 28.44 -5.34 -0.69
CA ARG A 40 29.41 -5.68 0.35
C ARG A 40 30.82 -5.65 -0.25
N LYS A 41 31.68 -4.78 0.28
CA LYS A 41 33.13 -4.85 0.11
C LYS A 41 33.59 -6.14 0.81
N LYS A 42 34.18 -7.07 0.04
CA LYS A 42 35.08 -8.09 0.58
C LYS A 42 36.41 -7.37 0.88
N SER A 43 36.86 -7.47 2.12
CA SER A 43 38.27 -7.29 2.47
C SER A 43 38.75 -8.63 3.03
N ASP A 44 39.71 -9.19 2.33
CA ASP A 44 40.46 -10.38 2.67
C ASP A 44 41.36 -10.17 3.90
N LYS A 45 41.82 -11.31 4.43
CA LYS A 45 43.01 -11.51 5.27
C LYS A 45 42.96 -10.98 6.70
N THR A 46 42.95 -11.90 7.67
CA THR A 46 44.21 -12.45 8.19
C THR A 46 43.97 -13.72 9.01
N GLU A 47 44.75 -14.75 8.69
CA GLU A 47 45.01 -15.93 9.50
C GLU A 47 45.61 -15.53 10.85
N LYS A 48 45.18 -16.18 11.93
CA LYS A 48 46.11 -16.57 12.99
C LYS A 48 45.62 -17.81 13.74
N ALA A 49 46.61 -18.61 14.08
CA ALA A 49 46.53 -20.02 14.32
C ALA A 49 46.33 -20.39 15.80
N LYS A 50 46.01 -21.68 16.00
CA LYS A 50 46.36 -22.53 17.15
C LYS A 50 45.82 -22.14 18.53
N SER A 51 44.94 -22.98 19.04
CA SER A 51 45.25 -23.71 20.27
C SER A 51 44.38 -24.97 20.39
N LYS A 52 45.05 -26.13 20.30
CA LYS A 52 44.56 -27.44 20.72
C LYS A 52 44.43 -27.43 22.24
N SER A 53 43.32 -27.89 22.79
CA SER A 53 43.30 -28.48 24.13
C SER A 53 42.33 -29.64 24.16
N LYS A 54 42.95 -30.80 24.28
CA LYS A 54 42.43 -32.15 24.40
C LYS A 54 42.16 -32.39 25.89
N THR A 55 40.90 -32.59 26.27
CA THR A 55 40.55 -33.14 27.59
C THR A 55 39.27 -33.96 27.49
N GLN A 56 39.43 -35.28 27.35
CA GLN A 56 38.57 -36.27 28.02
C GLN A 56 39.10 -36.41 29.46
N PRO A 57 38.33 -36.77 30.51
CA PRO A 57 37.53 -38.01 30.54
C PRO A 57 36.25 -37.98 31.40
N LYS A 58 35.38 -39.00 31.24
CA LYS A 58 34.93 -39.92 32.31
C LYS A 58 33.58 -40.55 31.99
N VAL A 59 33.62 -41.87 32.13
CA VAL A 59 32.58 -42.88 32.00
C VAL A 59 31.79 -42.97 33.31
N GLY A 60 30.47 -43.13 33.19
CA GLY A 60 29.57 -43.87 34.11
C GLY A 60 28.75 -43.05 35.12
N PRO A 61 27.62 -43.56 35.62
CA PRO A 61 26.98 -44.86 35.36
C PRO A 61 25.53 -44.79 34.81
N LEU A 62 25.07 -45.95 34.35
CA LEU A 62 23.67 -46.40 34.23
C LEU A 62 22.78 -45.81 35.33
N ILE A 63 21.60 -45.31 34.94
CA ILE A 63 20.43 -45.26 35.81
C ILE A 63 19.36 -46.07 35.09
N ASP A 64 18.99 -47.14 35.77
CA ASP A 64 17.96 -48.10 35.45
C ASP A 64 16.56 -47.46 35.45
N ASP A 65 15.72 -47.96 34.54
CA ASP A 65 14.32 -48.31 34.78
C ASP A 65 13.45 -47.35 35.60
N ILE A 66 12.76 -46.46 34.90
CA ILE A 66 11.42 -46.02 35.31
C ILE A 66 10.49 -46.14 34.10
N GLU A 67 9.97 -47.35 33.91
CA GLU A 67 8.72 -47.59 33.20
C GLU A 67 7.57 -47.06 34.07
N GLU A 68 7.16 -45.81 33.86
CA GLU A 68 5.87 -45.34 34.36
C GLU A 68 4.79 -45.72 33.33
N ILE A 69 4.22 -46.89 33.56
CA ILE A 69 3.01 -47.41 32.93
C ILE A 69 1.86 -46.46 33.31
N ILE A 70 1.51 -45.53 32.41
CA ILE A 70 0.22 -44.86 32.46
C ILE A 70 -0.78 -45.78 31.74
N ASP A 71 -1.39 -46.63 32.55
CA ASP A 71 -2.59 -47.40 32.25
C ASP A 71 -3.79 -46.43 32.24
N ILE A 72 -4.10 -45.85 31.07
CA ILE A 72 -5.41 -45.22 30.84
C ILE A 72 -6.27 -46.28 30.17
N SER A 73 -6.87 -47.07 31.05
CA SER A 73 -8.01 -47.92 30.77
C SER A 73 -9.12 -47.12 30.09
N SER A 74 -9.61 -47.75 29.03
CA SER A 74 -10.91 -47.64 28.40
C SER A 74 -12.05 -47.15 29.29
N GLU A 75 -12.92 -46.28 28.74
CA GLU A 75 -14.37 -46.54 28.73
C GLU A 75 -15.15 -45.51 27.87
N GLU A 76 -16.11 -46.05 27.13
CA GLU A 76 -17.27 -45.41 26.51
C GLU A 76 -17.11 -44.65 25.18
N ASP A 77 -17.07 -45.46 24.13
CA ASP A 77 -17.59 -45.19 22.80
C ASP A 77 -19.10 -44.88 22.87
N THR A 78 -19.47 -43.60 22.99
CA THR A 78 -20.85 -43.13 22.83
C THR A 78 -21.07 -42.66 21.38
N PRO A 79 -22.08 -43.19 20.67
CA PRO A 79 -22.35 -42.78 19.30
C PRO A 79 -22.85 -41.34 19.28
N VAL A 80 -22.05 -40.46 18.67
CA VAL A 80 -22.42 -39.07 18.38
C VAL A 80 -23.69 -39.07 17.52
N PRO A 81 -24.77 -38.38 17.95
CA PRO A 81 -26.00 -38.30 17.17
C PRO A 81 -25.74 -37.52 15.88
N VAL A 82 -26.04 -38.18 14.76
CA VAL A 82 -26.12 -37.60 13.42
C VAL A 82 -26.96 -36.32 13.47
N PRO A 83 -26.49 -35.17 12.95
CA PRO A 83 -27.29 -33.97 12.91
C PRO A 83 -28.48 -34.18 11.97
N THR A 84 -29.66 -34.26 12.58
CA THR A 84 -30.96 -34.23 11.93
C THR A 84 -31.04 -33.03 10.98
N THR A 85 -31.34 -33.36 9.72
CA THR A 85 -31.57 -32.44 8.62
C THR A 85 -32.57 -31.35 9.02
N LYS A 86 -32.08 -30.12 9.17
CA LYS A 86 -32.93 -28.94 9.34
C LYS A 86 -33.81 -28.76 8.11
N LYS A 87 -35.12 -28.81 8.38
CA LYS A 87 -36.26 -28.48 7.53
C LYS A 87 -35.96 -27.28 6.63
N ILE A 88 -35.87 -27.54 5.33
CA ILE A 88 -35.76 -26.53 4.28
C ILE A 88 -37.07 -25.73 4.27
N ILE A 89 -37.03 -24.53 4.85
CA ILE A 89 -38.07 -23.52 4.64
C ILE A 89 -37.87 -23.01 3.20
N LYS A 90 -38.77 -23.41 2.29
CA LYS A 90 -38.89 -22.87 0.93
C LYS A 90 -39.10 -21.36 1.02
N LYS A 91 -38.03 -20.58 0.90
CA LYS A 91 -38.12 -19.13 0.66
C LYS A 91 -38.68 -18.92 -0.75
N LYS A 92 -39.82 -18.24 -0.79
CA LYS A 92 -40.53 -17.78 -1.99
C LYS A 92 -39.54 -17.06 -2.93
N ALA A 93 -39.43 -17.54 -4.16
CA ALA A 93 -38.56 -16.99 -5.18
C ALA A 93 -38.97 -15.54 -5.48
N ILE A 94 -38.07 -14.60 -5.19
CA ILE A 94 -38.14 -13.24 -5.71
C ILE A 94 -37.56 -13.28 -7.13
N PRO A 95 -38.27 -12.84 -8.17
CA PRO A 95 -37.76 -12.88 -9.53
C PRO A 95 -36.49 -12.01 -9.64
N PRO A 96 -35.47 -12.45 -10.40
CA PRO A 96 -34.25 -11.69 -10.59
C PRO A 96 -34.58 -10.37 -11.30
N ARG A 97 -34.31 -9.26 -10.62
CA ARG A 97 -34.37 -7.92 -11.19
C ARG A 97 -33.34 -7.84 -12.31
N ALA A 98 -33.82 -7.70 -13.54
CA ALA A 98 -33.01 -7.54 -14.74
C ALA A 98 -32.00 -6.40 -14.53
N THR A 99 -30.73 -6.76 -14.38
CA THR A 99 -29.63 -5.81 -14.47
C THR A 99 -29.34 -5.64 -15.96
N SER A 100 -29.65 -4.46 -16.48
CA SER A 100 -29.37 -4.12 -17.86
C SER A 100 -27.86 -4.24 -18.10
N ALA A 101 -27.51 -5.09 -19.05
CA ALA A 101 -26.15 -5.31 -19.51
C ALA A 101 -25.61 -3.99 -20.09
N ARG A 102 -24.83 -3.26 -19.29
CA ARG A 102 -24.04 -2.14 -19.79
C ARG A 102 -22.88 -2.72 -20.60
N SER A 103 -23.05 -2.68 -21.92
CA SER A 103 -22.06 -3.06 -22.93
C SER A 103 -20.70 -2.45 -22.62
N LYS A 104 -19.72 -3.32 -22.36
CA LYS A 104 -18.30 -2.95 -22.29
C LYS A 104 -17.85 -2.65 -23.72
N SER A 105 -17.68 -1.37 -24.02
CA SER A 105 -17.02 -0.91 -25.24
C SER A 105 -15.58 -1.45 -25.28
N ALA A 106 -15.24 -2.03 -26.43
CA ALA A 106 -13.99 -2.68 -26.72
C ALA A 106 -12.79 -1.72 -26.54
N ALA A 107 -11.75 -2.18 -25.86
CA ALA A 107 -10.47 -1.50 -25.81
C ALA A 107 -9.79 -1.58 -27.20
N PRO A 108 -9.19 -0.49 -27.72
CA PRO A 108 -8.57 -0.50 -29.03
C PRO A 108 -7.29 -1.35 -29.00
N GLN A 109 -7.24 -2.33 -29.89
CA GLN A 109 -6.06 -3.15 -30.17
C GLN A 109 -4.93 -2.26 -30.69
N ARG A 110 -3.84 -2.22 -29.93
CA ARG A 110 -2.63 -1.46 -30.29
C ARG A 110 -1.77 -2.36 -31.18
N LYS A 111 -1.87 -2.15 -32.50
CA LYS A 111 -1.01 -2.77 -33.53
C LYS A 111 0.46 -2.55 -33.17
N GLY A 112 1.20 -3.65 -33.02
CA GLY A 112 2.65 -3.63 -32.90
C GLY A 112 3.28 -3.52 -34.28
N ASN A 113 4.03 -2.44 -34.52
CA ASN A 113 4.94 -2.37 -35.65
C ASN A 113 6.23 -3.11 -35.29
N GLY A 114 6.57 -4.10 -36.13
CA GLY A 114 7.87 -4.76 -36.15
C GLY A 114 8.97 -3.76 -36.43
N LYS A 115 10.09 -3.93 -35.74
CA LYS A 115 11.31 -3.15 -35.93
C LYS A 115 12.38 -4.08 -36.49
N GLU A 116 12.72 -3.83 -37.74
CA GLU A 116 13.81 -4.45 -38.47
C GLU A 116 15.17 -4.15 -37.82
N LYS A 117 16.05 -5.10 -38.01
CA LYS A 117 17.37 -5.26 -37.41
C LYS A 117 18.37 -4.74 -38.45
N GLY A 118 19.04 -3.62 -38.17
CA GLY A 118 20.12 -3.07 -38.98
C GLY A 118 21.42 -3.06 -38.19
N GLU A 119 22.43 -3.74 -38.73
CA GLU A 119 23.80 -3.84 -38.24
C GLU A 119 24.66 -2.63 -38.60
N GLY A 120 25.69 -2.38 -37.78
CA GLY A 120 26.96 -1.78 -38.19
C GLY A 120 27.07 -0.26 -38.09
N LYS A 121 27.91 0.24 -37.18
CA LYS A 121 29.26 0.77 -37.49
C LYS A 121 29.94 1.34 -36.23
N GLU A 122 31.22 0.99 -36.09
CA GLU A 122 32.16 1.35 -35.02
C GLU A 122 32.66 2.80 -35.04
N LYS A 123 33.19 3.22 -33.87
CA LYS A 123 34.19 4.29 -33.59
C LYS A 123 33.72 5.73 -33.84
N SER A 124 34.06 6.73 -33.04
CA SER A 124 34.95 6.90 -31.89
C SER A 124 34.66 8.29 -31.26
N GLU A 125 35.33 8.58 -30.15
CA GLU A 125 35.58 9.90 -29.54
C GLU A 125 34.72 10.35 -28.35
N ASP A 126 35.51 10.73 -27.36
CA ASP A 126 35.24 10.89 -25.94
C ASP A 126 34.67 12.29 -25.72
N VAL A 127 33.36 12.44 -25.93
CA VAL A 127 32.65 13.69 -25.65
C VAL A 127 32.19 13.67 -24.21
N GLU A 128 32.77 14.56 -23.41
CA GLU A 128 32.37 14.90 -22.04
C GLU A 128 30.84 14.96 -21.93
N LYS A 129 30.29 13.97 -21.23
CA LYS A 129 28.85 13.90 -20.92
C LYS A 129 28.51 14.96 -19.90
N GLU A 130 28.23 16.18 -20.37
CA GLU A 130 27.47 17.15 -19.60
C GLU A 130 26.16 16.49 -19.15
N SER A 131 26.05 16.26 -17.84
CA SER A 131 24.86 15.69 -17.25
C SER A 131 23.70 16.66 -17.48
N LYS A 132 22.85 16.40 -18.47
CA LYS A 132 21.62 17.15 -18.73
C LYS A 132 20.83 17.28 -17.42
N VAL A 133 20.96 18.43 -16.77
CA VAL A 133 20.21 18.77 -15.56
C VAL A 133 18.75 18.79 -15.99
N ARG A 134 17.99 17.81 -15.50
CA ARG A 134 16.57 17.72 -15.83
C ARG A 134 15.89 18.94 -15.25
N SER A 135 15.39 19.82 -16.12
CA SER A 135 14.58 20.96 -15.70
C SER A 135 13.49 20.47 -14.73
N PRO A 136 13.34 21.10 -13.56
CA PRO A 136 12.32 20.71 -12.60
C PRO A 136 10.96 20.73 -13.31
N ARG A 137 10.17 19.68 -13.08
CA ARG A 137 8.82 19.59 -13.64
C ARG A 137 8.02 20.78 -13.12
N ARG A 138 7.54 21.64 -14.03
CA ARG A 138 6.66 22.77 -13.67
C ARG A 138 5.42 22.22 -12.97
N LYS A 139 5.17 22.66 -11.74
CA LYS A 139 3.91 22.39 -11.04
C LYS A 139 2.85 23.25 -11.71
N VAL A 140 1.96 22.63 -12.48
CA VAL A 140 0.80 23.33 -13.05
C VAL A 140 -0.19 23.56 -11.92
N THR A 141 -0.22 24.78 -11.39
CA THR A 141 -1.21 25.21 -10.39
C THR A 141 -2.47 25.71 -11.12
N ILE A 142 -3.59 25.80 -10.39
CA ILE A 142 -4.84 26.35 -10.94
C ILE A 142 -4.62 27.80 -11.37
N GLU A 143 -3.87 28.57 -10.58
CA GLU A 143 -3.48 29.97 -10.86
C GLU A 143 -2.76 30.08 -12.21
N THR A 144 -1.70 29.29 -12.45
CA THR A 144 -1.00 29.29 -13.75
C THR A 144 -1.88 28.88 -14.93
N HIS A 145 -3.03 28.26 -14.65
CA HIS A 145 -4.03 27.92 -15.67
C HIS A 145 -5.03 29.05 -15.90
N LEU A 146 -5.43 29.78 -14.84
CA LEU A 146 -6.29 30.96 -14.90
C LEU A 146 -5.59 32.12 -15.60
N GLU A 147 -4.31 32.35 -15.31
CA GLU A 147 -3.48 33.36 -16.01
C GLU A 147 -3.47 33.14 -17.53
N LYS A 148 -3.46 31.88 -18.00
CA LYS A 148 -3.54 31.58 -19.44
C LYS A 148 -4.89 31.96 -20.04
N TYR A 149 -5.97 31.89 -19.28
CA TYR A 149 -7.28 32.34 -19.73
C TYR A 149 -7.36 33.85 -19.80
N ASP A 150 -6.78 34.56 -18.82
CA ASP A 150 -6.73 36.02 -18.81
C ASP A 150 -5.91 36.54 -20.01
N ASN A 151 -4.73 35.97 -20.25
CA ASN A 151 -3.91 36.29 -21.43
C ASN A 151 -4.66 36.00 -22.75
N LEU A 152 -5.41 34.90 -22.82
CA LEU A 152 -6.22 34.58 -23.99
C LEU A 152 -7.37 35.59 -24.18
N LEU A 153 -7.98 36.06 -23.09
CA LEU A 153 -9.03 37.07 -23.13
C LEU A 153 -8.50 38.44 -23.56
N GLU A 154 -7.26 38.78 -23.20
CA GLU A 154 -6.58 39.99 -23.65
C GLU A 154 -6.31 39.94 -25.16
N LEU A 155 -5.66 38.87 -25.65
CA LEU A 155 -5.43 38.65 -27.09
C LEU A 155 -6.71 38.67 -27.92
N LEU A 156 -7.82 38.14 -27.38
CA LEU A 156 -9.12 38.21 -28.06
C LEU A 156 -9.67 39.63 -28.14
N ASN A 157 -9.40 40.49 -27.14
CA ASN A 157 -9.85 41.88 -27.15
C ASN A 157 -9.09 42.70 -28.19
N ASP A 158 -7.76 42.56 -28.20
CA ASP A 158 -6.90 43.25 -29.15
C ASP A 158 -7.28 42.94 -30.59
N ASN A 159 -7.54 41.65 -30.88
CA ASN A 159 -8.00 41.23 -32.20
C ASN A 159 -9.40 41.76 -32.55
N ILE A 160 -10.33 41.81 -31.59
CA ILE A 160 -11.66 42.40 -31.82
C ILE A 160 -11.53 43.89 -32.15
N GLU A 161 -10.67 44.62 -31.43
CA GLU A 161 -10.44 46.04 -31.68
C GLU A 161 -9.75 46.29 -33.02
N HIS A 162 -8.74 45.49 -33.36
CA HIS A 162 -8.06 45.54 -34.66
C HIS A 162 -9.06 45.33 -35.81
N LEU A 163 -9.88 44.28 -35.75
CA LEU A 163 -10.90 43.99 -36.76
C LEU A 163 -11.97 45.09 -36.86
N ARG A 164 -12.31 45.73 -35.73
CA ARG A 164 -13.24 46.88 -35.72
C ARG A 164 -12.63 48.11 -36.38
N LYS A 165 -11.36 48.41 -36.09
CA LYS A 165 -10.62 49.53 -36.70
C LYS A 165 -10.48 49.35 -38.22
N ASN A 166 -10.16 48.14 -38.67
CA ASN A 166 -9.96 47.84 -40.09
C ASN A 166 -11.27 47.52 -40.86
N LYS A 167 -12.43 47.50 -40.18
CA LYS A 167 -13.74 47.11 -40.75
C LYS A 167 -13.74 45.71 -41.40
N GLU A 168 -12.91 44.81 -40.90
CA GLU A 168 -12.79 43.45 -41.43
C GLU A 168 -13.96 42.56 -40.96
N PRO A 169 -14.46 41.65 -41.83
CA PRO A 169 -15.47 40.68 -41.43
C PRO A 169 -14.86 39.67 -40.44
N GLY A 170 -15.52 39.43 -39.31
CA GLY A 170 -15.08 38.42 -38.33
C GLY A 170 -15.21 38.82 -36.87
N SER A 171 -15.38 40.11 -36.57
CA SER A 171 -15.51 40.63 -35.20
C SER A 171 -16.60 39.93 -34.37
N ARG A 172 -17.72 39.52 -35.01
CA ARG A 172 -18.80 38.76 -34.37
C ARG A 172 -18.35 37.39 -33.89
N VAL A 173 -17.52 36.68 -34.66
CA VAL A 173 -17.02 35.33 -34.31
C VAL A 173 -16.12 35.42 -33.08
N PHE A 174 -15.18 36.35 -33.06
CA PHE A 174 -14.31 36.57 -31.90
C PHE A 174 -15.08 37.00 -30.66
N THR A 175 -16.16 37.78 -30.83
CA THR A 175 -17.06 38.12 -29.71
C THR A 175 -17.73 36.88 -29.12
N THR A 176 -18.15 35.92 -29.96
CA THR A 176 -18.72 34.64 -29.51
C THR A 176 -17.67 33.78 -28.80
N ILE A 177 -16.45 33.69 -29.35
CA ILE A 177 -15.34 32.96 -28.72
C ILE A 177 -15.00 33.56 -27.35
N ARG A 178 -14.93 34.89 -27.25
CA ARG A 178 -14.71 35.59 -25.97
C ARG A 178 -15.77 35.24 -24.93
N LYS A 179 -17.04 35.15 -25.32
CA LYS A 179 -18.12 34.73 -24.40
C LYS A 179 -17.90 33.30 -23.90
N ALA A 180 -17.62 32.35 -24.79
CA ALA A 180 -17.36 30.96 -24.43
C ALA A 180 -16.13 30.80 -23.51
N VAL A 181 -15.05 31.55 -23.77
CA VAL A 181 -13.84 31.54 -22.93
C VAL A 181 -14.14 32.11 -21.53
N ARG A 182 -14.96 33.16 -21.41
CA ARG A 182 -15.40 33.70 -20.11
C ARG A 182 -16.26 32.72 -19.31
N GLU A 183 -17.13 31.99 -19.98
CA GLU A 183 -17.93 30.94 -19.34
C GLU A 183 -17.01 29.83 -18.81
N LEU A 184 -16.06 29.37 -19.62
CA LEU A 184 -15.08 28.36 -19.21
C LEU A 184 -14.22 28.84 -18.04
N HIS A 185 -13.78 30.11 -18.05
CA HIS A 185 -13.03 30.71 -16.94
C HIS A 185 -13.81 30.68 -15.62
N LYS A 186 -15.12 30.92 -15.65
CA LYS A 186 -16.00 30.83 -14.46
C LYS A 186 -16.23 29.39 -13.97
N GLU A 187 -16.18 28.41 -14.87
CA GLU A 187 -16.39 27.00 -14.53
C GLU A 187 -15.15 26.33 -13.96
N VAL A 188 -13.95 26.73 -14.39
CA VAL A 188 -12.68 26.10 -13.97
C VAL A 188 -12.51 26.06 -12.44
N PRO A 189 -12.71 27.16 -11.68
CA PRO A 189 -12.64 27.11 -10.21
C PRO A 189 -13.69 26.18 -9.60
N LYS A 190 -14.92 26.15 -10.16
CA LYS A 190 -16.00 25.28 -9.68
C LYS A 190 -15.67 23.81 -9.89
N ILE A 191 -15.09 23.46 -11.04
CA ILE A 191 -14.66 22.08 -11.34
C ILE A 191 -13.46 21.70 -10.47
N ALA A 192 -12.52 22.61 -10.26
CA ALA A 192 -11.37 22.37 -9.40
C ALA A 192 -11.79 22.13 -7.93
N ASN A 193 -12.72 22.95 -7.43
CA ASN A 193 -13.23 22.84 -6.06
C ASN A 193 -14.18 21.64 -5.87
N SER A 194 -15.00 21.30 -6.86
CA SER A 194 -15.89 20.12 -6.79
C SER A 194 -15.13 18.79 -6.90
N ARG A 195 -14.02 18.75 -7.65
CA ARG A 195 -13.14 17.57 -7.72
C ARG A 195 -12.31 17.35 -6.47
N ARG A 196 -12.07 18.41 -5.69
CA ARG A 196 -11.69 18.26 -4.28
C ARG A 196 -12.95 17.80 -3.52
N LYS A 197 -13.38 16.54 -3.74
CA LYS A 197 -14.22 15.85 -2.76
C LYS A 197 -13.63 16.19 -1.40
N SER A 198 -14.41 16.74 -0.48
CA SER A 198 -13.93 17.14 0.84
C SER A 198 -13.17 15.97 1.47
N ILE A 199 -11.85 15.97 1.28
CA ILE A 199 -10.92 15.19 2.07
C ILE A 199 -10.89 15.80 3.49
N GLY A 200 -11.38 17.04 3.64
CA GLY A 200 -11.49 17.80 4.89
C GLY A 200 -12.37 17.16 5.96
N ASN A 201 -13.51 16.53 5.63
CA ASN A 201 -14.35 15.92 6.68
C ASN A 201 -13.88 14.53 7.17
N ASN A 202 -12.78 14.00 6.63
CA ASN A 202 -12.12 12.81 7.16
C ASN A 202 -10.82 13.14 7.92
N GLN A 203 -10.42 14.41 8.05
CA GLN A 203 -9.25 14.77 8.87
C GLN A 203 -9.46 14.43 10.36
N ASN A 204 -10.71 14.34 10.82
CA ASN A 204 -11.04 13.89 12.18
C ASN A 204 -11.29 12.38 12.29
N LYS A 205 -11.23 11.61 11.19
CA LYS A 205 -11.19 10.14 11.30
C LYS A 205 -9.76 9.73 11.57
N VAL A 206 -9.35 9.96 12.81
CA VAL A 206 -8.17 9.32 13.42
C VAL A 206 -8.19 7.86 12.98
N SER A 207 -7.18 7.47 12.18
CA SER A 207 -7.08 6.11 11.65
C SER A 207 -7.31 5.11 12.77
N GLY A 208 -8.08 4.04 12.53
CA GLY A 208 -8.41 3.06 13.57
C GLY A 208 -7.21 2.40 14.27
N PHE A 209 -5.99 2.61 13.74
CA PHE A 209 -4.74 2.21 14.37
C PHE A 209 -4.24 3.16 15.47
N VAL A 210 -4.64 4.44 15.43
CA VAL A 210 -4.28 5.48 16.39
C VAL A 210 -5.33 5.60 17.50
N LEU A 211 -6.51 5.02 17.31
CA LEU A 211 -7.54 4.95 18.37
C LEU A 211 -7.01 4.17 19.57
N GLN A 212 -7.11 4.79 20.74
CA GLN A 212 -6.84 4.16 22.01
C GLN A 212 -7.89 3.08 22.29
N CYS A 213 -7.43 1.92 22.71
CA CYS A 213 -8.26 0.77 23.02
C CYS A 213 -8.04 0.36 24.47
N GLN A 214 -9.12 0.02 25.16
CA GLN A 214 -9.04 -0.73 26.42
C GLN A 214 -8.66 -2.17 26.10
N LEU A 215 -7.72 -2.71 26.87
CA LEU A 215 -7.15 -4.03 26.65
C LEU A 215 -7.73 -5.03 27.66
N THR A 216 -7.87 -6.29 27.26
CA THR A 216 -8.23 -7.37 28.18
C THR A 216 -7.12 -7.63 29.21
N PRO A 217 -7.43 -8.11 30.43
CA PRO A 217 -6.44 -8.40 31.46
C PRO A 217 -5.35 -9.39 31.00
N GLU A 218 -5.72 -10.39 30.18
CA GLU A 218 -4.75 -11.34 29.61
C GLU A 218 -3.64 -10.65 28.79
N LEU A 219 -3.99 -9.57 28.09
CA LEU A 219 -3.07 -8.81 27.25
C LEU A 219 -2.26 -7.80 28.08
N THR A 220 -2.85 -7.17 29.09
CA THR A 220 -2.12 -6.24 29.97
C THR A 220 -1.12 -6.99 30.84
N ASP A 221 -1.51 -8.16 31.38
CA ASP A 221 -0.62 -9.04 32.15
C ASP A 221 0.54 -9.56 31.27
N PHE A 222 0.28 -9.87 30.00
CA PHE A 222 1.34 -10.26 29.04
C PHE A 222 2.31 -9.11 28.73
N LEU A 223 1.79 -7.88 28.56
CA LEU A 223 2.59 -6.69 28.26
C LEU A 223 3.25 -6.06 29.50
N GLN A 224 2.92 -6.55 30.70
CA GLN A 224 3.39 -6.00 31.99
C GLN A 224 3.06 -4.51 32.13
N ILE A 225 1.82 -4.15 31.80
CA ILE A 225 1.30 -2.79 31.93
C ILE A 225 0.06 -2.79 32.84
N ASP A 226 -0.23 -1.64 33.43
CA ASP A 226 -1.40 -1.49 34.30
C ASP A 226 -2.70 -1.70 33.51
N ARG A 227 -3.70 -2.30 34.18
CA ARG A 227 -4.97 -2.72 33.57
C ARG A 227 -5.81 -1.56 33.03
N ASP A 228 -5.65 -0.38 33.63
CA ASP A 228 -6.37 0.84 33.23
C ASP A 228 -5.68 1.59 32.07
N THR A 229 -4.50 1.14 31.66
CA THR A 229 -3.75 1.77 30.57
C THR A 229 -4.45 1.54 29.24
N THR A 230 -4.74 2.64 28.53
CA THR A 230 -5.25 2.58 27.16
C THR A 230 -4.09 2.71 26.19
N LEU A 231 -4.00 1.79 25.22
CA LEU A 231 -2.96 1.80 24.20
C LEU A 231 -3.58 1.80 22.80
N CYS A 232 -2.90 2.44 21.85
CA CYS A 232 -3.30 2.33 20.46
C CYS A 232 -2.92 0.96 19.89
N ARG A 233 -3.67 0.47 18.89
CA ARG A 233 -3.41 -0.85 18.28
C ARG A 233 -2.00 -0.96 17.71
N LYS A 234 -1.47 0.15 17.19
CA LYS A 234 -0.09 0.21 16.65
C LYS A 234 0.93 -0.10 17.75
N ASP A 235 0.76 0.46 18.94
CA ASP A 235 1.70 0.26 20.05
C ASP A 235 1.66 -1.16 20.59
N VAL A 236 0.47 -1.73 20.77
CA VAL A 236 0.30 -3.15 21.14
C VAL A 236 0.99 -4.06 20.12
N THR A 237 0.83 -3.76 18.83
CA THR A 237 1.46 -4.57 17.78
C THR A 237 2.99 -4.40 17.79
N ASN A 238 3.50 -3.19 18.04
CA ASN A 238 4.94 -2.94 18.18
C ASN A 238 5.52 -3.70 19.39
N ALA A 239 4.82 -3.69 20.53
CA ALA A 239 5.22 -4.41 21.73
C ALA A 239 5.36 -5.91 21.47
N ILE A 240 4.39 -6.50 20.75
CA ILE A 240 4.44 -7.91 20.36
C ILE A 240 5.55 -8.19 19.34
N CYS A 241 5.84 -7.25 18.44
CA CYS A 241 6.99 -7.37 17.54
C CYS A 241 8.31 -7.41 18.32
N VAL A 242 8.47 -6.52 19.31
CA VAL A 242 9.66 -6.45 20.17
C VAL A 242 9.79 -7.72 21.01
N TYR A 243 8.68 -8.18 21.61
CA TYR A 243 8.61 -9.45 22.34
C TYR A 243 9.09 -10.62 21.48
N ALA A 244 8.67 -10.68 20.22
CA ALA A 244 9.01 -11.77 19.31
C ALA A 244 10.46 -11.69 18.82
N HIS A 245 10.94 -10.50 18.45
CA HIS A 245 12.31 -10.28 17.98
C HIS A 245 12.64 -8.79 18.00
N LEU A 246 13.67 -8.42 18.76
CA LEU A 246 14.28 -7.10 18.74
C LEU A 246 15.62 -7.15 18.00
N LYS A 247 15.88 -6.16 17.13
CA LYS A 247 17.18 -6.05 16.44
C LYS A 247 18.20 -5.43 17.40
N GLU A 248 19.42 -5.96 17.41
CA GLU A 248 20.52 -5.47 18.28
C GLU A 248 20.83 -3.98 18.10
N ASN A 249 20.70 -3.45 16.88
CA ASN A 249 20.97 -2.04 16.56
C ASN A 249 19.68 -1.25 16.27
N GLU A 250 18.60 -1.54 17.01
CA GLU A 250 17.34 -0.82 16.84
C GLU A 250 17.44 0.59 17.42
N THR A 251 17.29 1.62 16.58
CA THR A 251 17.35 3.02 17.00
C THR A 251 15.97 3.68 17.13
N ARG A 252 14.90 2.97 16.74
CA ARG A 252 13.55 3.53 16.66
C ARG A 252 12.96 3.69 18.08
N PRO A 253 12.60 4.91 18.52
CA PRO A 253 12.14 5.15 19.90
C PRO A 253 10.89 4.34 20.29
N HIS A 254 9.93 4.21 19.37
CA HIS A 254 8.69 3.46 19.61
C HIS A 254 8.88 1.95 19.76
N MET A 255 10.02 1.40 19.31
CA MET A 255 10.38 0.00 19.54
C MET A 255 11.13 -0.13 20.88
N LEU A 256 12.07 0.77 21.15
CA LEU A 256 12.87 0.79 22.38
C LEU A 256 12.02 0.98 23.65
N ARG A 257 10.86 1.65 23.54
CA ARG A 257 9.87 1.71 24.63
C ARG A 257 9.52 0.34 25.22
N TRP A 258 9.60 -0.72 24.41
CA TRP A 258 9.20 -2.08 24.78
C TRP A 258 10.41 -3.02 25.00
N ASP A 259 11.63 -2.51 25.09
CA ASP A 259 12.86 -3.32 25.22
C ASP A 259 12.82 -4.27 26.42
N TYR A 260 12.16 -3.87 27.51
CA TYR A 260 11.98 -4.70 28.70
C TYR A 260 11.23 -6.03 28.44
N LEU A 261 10.45 -6.14 27.36
CA LEU A 261 9.78 -7.39 26.97
C LEU A 261 10.74 -8.43 26.34
N ASN A 262 11.89 -7.97 25.84
CA ASN A 262 12.93 -8.79 25.23
C ASN A 262 14.32 -8.19 25.52
N PRO A 263 14.77 -8.23 26.78
CA PRO A 263 15.96 -7.50 27.22
C PRO A 263 17.20 -7.98 26.47
N GLY A 264 17.84 -7.05 25.77
CA GLY A 264 19.04 -7.31 24.95
C GLY A 264 18.77 -8.15 23.70
N GLY A 265 17.51 -8.25 23.24
CA GLY A 265 17.15 -8.95 22.00
C GLY A 265 17.43 -10.45 21.99
N LYS A 266 17.60 -11.08 23.15
CA LYS A 266 17.97 -12.50 23.27
C LYS A 266 16.92 -13.44 22.68
N ARG A 267 15.63 -13.05 22.72
CA ARG A 267 14.55 -13.85 22.15
C ARG A 267 14.43 -13.59 20.65
N ASN A 268 14.46 -14.66 19.87
CA ASN A 268 14.17 -14.64 18.45
C ASN A 268 13.16 -15.74 18.09
N LEU A 269 11.89 -15.36 18.01
CA LEU A 269 10.78 -16.24 17.62
C LEU A 269 10.55 -16.28 16.09
N GLN A 270 11.43 -15.69 15.27
CA GLN A 270 11.27 -15.75 13.82
C GLN A 270 11.67 -17.15 13.29
N ASN A 271 10.94 -17.64 12.30
CA ASN A 271 11.32 -18.85 11.61
C ASN A 271 12.61 -18.59 10.79
N PRO A 272 13.67 -19.44 10.92
CA PRO A 272 14.93 -19.24 10.18
C PRO A 272 14.75 -19.35 8.66
N ASN A 273 13.81 -20.18 8.20
CA ASN A 273 13.54 -20.37 6.76
C ASN A 273 12.69 -19.22 6.21
N GLU A 274 11.80 -18.69 7.03
CA GLU A 274 10.88 -17.62 6.65
C GLU A 274 10.84 -16.53 7.73
N ARG A 275 11.71 -15.52 7.58
CA ARG A 275 11.87 -14.43 8.56
C ARG A 275 10.60 -13.61 8.83
N MET A 276 9.57 -13.75 7.98
CA MET A 276 8.27 -13.10 8.14
C MET A 276 7.28 -13.91 9.00
N ALA A 277 7.53 -15.20 9.19
CA ALA A 277 6.72 -16.07 10.01
C ALA A 277 7.27 -16.11 11.45
N ILE A 278 6.36 -16.07 12.41
CA ILE A 278 6.69 -16.17 13.84
C ILE A 278 6.30 -17.55 14.35
N VAL A 279 7.21 -18.20 15.07
CA VAL A 279 6.97 -19.44 15.80
C VAL A 279 6.69 -19.04 17.26
N PRO A 280 5.43 -19.06 17.71
CA PRO A 280 5.07 -18.54 19.02
C PRO A 280 5.60 -19.46 20.13
N ASP A 281 6.10 -18.87 21.22
CA ASP A 281 6.37 -19.59 22.47
C ASP A 281 5.07 -19.91 23.21
N SER A 282 5.16 -20.62 24.35
CA SER A 282 3.97 -21.03 25.12
C SER A 282 3.12 -19.83 25.57
N LYS A 283 3.75 -18.72 25.97
CA LYS A 283 3.08 -17.50 26.43
C LYS A 283 2.33 -16.81 25.29
N LEU A 284 3.01 -16.56 24.16
CA LEU A 284 2.42 -15.93 22.99
C LEU A 284 1.37 -16.83 22.33
N ALA A 285 1.58 -18.15 22.31
CA ALA A 285 0.61 -19.11 21.80
C ALA A 285 -0.68 -19.14 22.63
N LYS A 286 -0.58 -19.02 23.96
CA LYS A 286 -1.72 -18.90 24.86
C LYS A 286 -2.49 -17.61 24.61
N LEU A 287 -1.78 -16.47 24.59
CA LEU A 287 -2.37 -15.15 24.31
C LEU A 287 -3.12 -15.16 22.98
N LEU A 288 -2.47 -15.60 21.89
CA LEU A 288 -3.07 -15.59 20.55
C LEU A 288 -4.10 -16.71 20.31
N ARG A 289 -4.37 -17.56 21.32
CA ARG A 289 -5.24 -18.75 21.21
C ARG A 289 -4.84 -19.63 20.01
N TYR A 290 -3.53 -19.81 19.82
CA TYR A 290 -2.95 -20.35 18.59
C TYR A 290 -3.44 -21.78 18.27
N ASN A 291 -3.70 -22.60 19.28
CA ASN A 291 -4.23 -23.95 19.09
C ASN A 291 -5.62 -23.95 18.46
N LYS A 292 -6.48 -23.00 18.83
CA LYS A 292 -7.80 -22.82 18.19
C LYS A 292 -7.62 -22.38 16.73
N TYR A 293 -6.75 -21.40 16.50
CA TYR A 293 -6.43 -20.94 15.14
C TYR A 293 -5.92 -22.07 14.24
N LYS A 294 -5.05 -22.96 14.73
CA LYS A 294 -4.61 -24.15 13.97
C LYS A 294 -5.78 -25.04 13.55
N LYS A 295 -6.75 -25.28 14.45
CA LYS A 295 -7.95 -26.07 14.16
C LYS A 295 -8.82 -25.36 13.10
N ASP A 296 -9.01 -24.05 13.24
CA ASP A 296 -9.81 -23.24 12.31
C ASP A 296 -9.19 -23.17 10.90
N VAL A 297 -7.85 -23.14 10.80
CA VAL A 297 -7.12 -23.20 9.52
C VAL A 297 -7.29 -24.57 8.87
N LYS A 298 -7.11 -25.67 9.63
CA LYS A 298 -7.35 -27.04 9.13
C LYS A 298 -8.79 -27.25 8.65
N ALA A 299 -9.76 -26.62 9.32
CA ALA A 299 -11.17 -26.64 8.93
C ALA A 299 -11.50 -25.72 7.73
N GLY A 300 -10.54 -24.94 7.22
CA GLY A 300 -10.76 -24.03 6.08
C GLY A 300 -11.63 -22.81 6.40
N ILE A 301 -11.82 -22.48 7.69
CA ILE A 301 -12.68 -21.36 8.13
C ILE A 301 -11.96 -20.01 7.92
N VAL A 302 -10.63 -20.01 8.03
CA VAL A 302 -9.84 -18.78 7.93
C VAL A 302 -9.63 -18.38 6.48
N THR A 303 -10.18 -17.23 6.11
CA THR A 303 -10.02 -16.63 4.77
C THR A 303 -9.31 -15.28 4.82
N LYS A 304 -8.68 -14.92 3.69
CA LYS A 304 -8.01 -13.64 3.46
C LYS A 304 -8.43 -13.07 2.10
N ASN A 305 -8.72 -11.78 2.10
CA ASN A 305 -8.97 -11.03 0.87
C ASN A 305 -7.63 -10.61 0.24
N VAL A 306 -7.37 -11.05 -0.99
CA VAL A 306 -6.16 -10.74 -1.75
C VAL A 306 -6.58 -9.96 -2.99
N ALA A 307 -6.01 -8.77 -3.17
CA ALA A 307 -6.26 -7.96 -4.36
C ALA A 307 -5.22 -8.29 -5.44
N ASP A 308 -5.70 -8.68 -6.61
CA ASP A 308 -4.85 -8.93 -7.77
C ASP A 308 -4.25 -7.62 -8.28
N LYS A 309 -2.91 -7.54 -8.34
CA LYS A 309 -2.21 -6.32 -8.77
C LYS A 309 -2.55 -5.88 -10.19
N LYS A 310 -2.91 -6.84 -11.06
CA LYS A 310 -3.22 -6.58 -12.47
C LYS A 310 -4.67 -6.14 -12.68
N THR A 311 -5.61 -6.88 -12.10
CA THR A 311 -7.06 -6.69 -12.34
C THR A 311 -7.71 -5.77 -11.30
N ARG A 312 -7.05 -5.55 -10.15
CA ARG A 312 -7.59 -4.88 -8.95
C ARG A 312 -8.85 -5.54 -8.38
N VAL A 313 -9.15 -6.77 -8.80
CA VAL A 313 -10.24 -7.56 -8.25
C VAL A 313 -9.76 -8.18 -6.94
N THR A 314 -10.60 -8.14 -5.92
CA THR A 314 -10.33 -8.77 -4.63
C THR A 314 -10.93 -10.16 -4.63
N THR A 315 -10.10 -11.18 -4.40
CA THR A 315 -10.52 -12.58 -4.27
C THR A 315 -10.35 -13.04 -2.83
N THR A 316 -11.28 -13.86 -2.36
CA THR A 316 -11.20 -14.48 -1.03
C THR A 316 -10.45 -15.79 -1.15
N VAL A 317 -9.27 -15.87 -0.54
CA VAL A 317 -8.40 -17.05 -0.55
C VAL A 317 -8.44 -17.69 0.83
N THR A 318 -8.75 -18.99 0.89
CA THR A 318 -8.69 -19.78 2.12
C THR A 318 -7.24 -20.01 2.51
N VAL A 319 -6.90 -19.78 3.77
CA VAL A 319 -5.55 -19.99 4.30
C VAL A 319 -5.36 -21.47 4.60
N THR A 320 -4.33 -22.08 4.01
CA THR A 320 -4.00 -23.50 4.18
C THR A 320 -3.00 -23.75 5.31
N GLU A 321 -2.06 -22.82 5.52
CA GLU A 321 -0.96 -22.99 6.46
C GLU A 321 -1.19 -22.19 7.76
N PRO A 322 -0.95 -22.77 8.95
CA PRO A 322 -1.14 -22.11 10.23
C PRO A 322 0.05 -21.21 10.63
N THR A 323 0.82 -20.73 9.66
CA THR A 323 1.97 -19.84 9.88
C THR A 323 1.51 -18.48 10.41
N LEU A 324 2.09 -18.03 11.54
CA LEU A 324 1.75 -16.73 12.11
C LEU A 324 2.51 -15.62 11.40
N TYR A 325 1.90 -15.10 10.34
CA TYR A 325 2.30 -13.83 9.76
C TYR A 325 1.77 -12.66 10.58
N TYR A 326 2.40 -11.49 10.42
CA TYR A 326 2.00 -10.25 11.06
C TYR A 326 0.49 -9.93 10.96
N TRP A 327 -0.10 -10.12 9.77
CA TRP A 327 -1.53 -9.85 9.55
C TRP A 327 -2.45 -10.83 10.32
N VAL A 328 -1.99 -12.08 10.52
CA VAL A 328 -2.70 -13.09 11.31
C VAL A 328 -2.65 -12.67 12.78
N ILE A 329 -1.48 -12.29 13.27
CA ILE A 329 -1.30 -11.80 14.65
C ILE A 329 -2.23 -10.62 14.92
N GLN A 330 -2.29 -9.63 14.04
CA GLN A 330 -3.20 -8.49 14.17
C GLN A 330 -4.68 -8.91 14.25
N LYS A 331 -5.07 -9.94 13.48
CA LYS A 331 -6.44 -10.48 13.49
C LYS A 331 -6.73 -11.27 14.76
N LEU A 332 -5.77 -12.04 15.26
CA LEU A 332 -5.94 -12.80 16.51
C LEU A 332 -5.98 -11.86 17.73
N LEU A 333 -5.17 -10.80 17.71
CA LEU A 333 -5.18 -9.76 18.74
C LEU A 333 -6.47 -8.96 18.80
N SER A 334 -7.27 -8.95 17.73
CA SER A 334 -8.49 -8.15 17.74
C SER A 334 -9.51 -8.59 18.79
N VAL A 335 -9.40 -9.84 19.27
CA VAL A 335 -10.23 -10.39 20.36
C VAL A 335 -9.90 -9.74 21.72
N HIS A 336 -8.70 -9.16 21.87
CA HIS A 336 -8.23 -8.55 23.11
C HIS A 336 -8.50 -7.04 23.20
N TYR A 337 -9.17 -6.45 22.22
CA TYR A 337 -9.61 -5.06 22.24
C TYR A 337 -11.08 -4.99 22.67
N VAL A 338 -11.34 -4.48 23.88
CA VAL A 338 -12.70 -4.47 24.48
C VAL A 338 -13.53 -3.33 23.91
N ALA A 339 -13.01 -2.10 24.01
CA ALA A 339 -13.68 -0.90 23.55
C ALA A 339 -12.68 0.04 22.87
N THR A 340 -13.05 0.56 21.70
CA THR A 340 -12.34 1.68 21.09
C THR A 340 -12.90 2.95 21.70
N LEU A 341 -12.11 3.63 22.54
CA LEU A 341 -12.48 4.96 22.99
C LEU A 341 -12.31 5.87 21.78
N LYS A 342 -13.42 6.46 21.32
CA LYS A 342 -13.32 7.62 20.43
C LYS A 342 -12.64 8.66 21.29
N SER A 343 -11.37 8.97 20.99
CA SER A 343 -10.66 10.03 21.68
C SER A 343 -11.53 11.27 21.59
N LYS A 344 -12.21 11.64 22.69
CA LYS A 344 -12.45 13.04 22.97
C LYS A 344 -11.04 13.57 23.14
N VAL A 345 -10.43 14.00 22.04
CA VAL A 345 -9.25 14.83 22.11
C VAL A 345 -9.82 16.09 22.76
N GLU A 346 -9.78 16.13 24.08
CA GLU A 346 -9.97 17.39 24.76
C GLU A 346 -8.86 18.28 24.20
N PRO A 347 -9.22 19.41 23.59
CA PRO A 347 -8.23 20.31 23.02
C PRO A 347 -7.28 20.61 24.16
N ILE A 348 -6.02 20.21 24.01
CA ILE A 348 -4.95 20.58 24.94
C ILE A 348 -4.99 22.10 24.96
N SER A 349 -5.55 22.65 26.03
CA SER A 349 -5.66 24.09 26.24
C SER A 349 -4.22 24.58 26.28
N ALA A 350 -3.87 25.42 25.30
CA ALA A 350 -2.53 25.95 25.10
C ALA A 350 -2.13 26.99 26.17
N GLU A 351 -2.61 26.83 27.40
CA GLU A 351 -2.51 27.85 28.47
C GLU A 351 -1.35 27.61 29.45
N GLU A 352 -0.60 26.50 29.36
CA GLU A 352 0.53 26.21 30.28
C GLU A 352 1.93 26.44 29.69
N GLU A 353 2.07 27.22 28.61
CA GLU A 353 3.40 27.65 28.09
C GLU A 353 3.81 29.06 28.58
N GLN A 354 3.17 29.58 29.63
CA GLN A 354 3.53 30.84 30.30
C GLN A 354 3.67 30.64 31.82
N GLU A 355 4.64 29.83 32.26
CA GLU A 355 5.21 29.94 33.60
C GLU A 355 6.73 29.67 33.60
#